data_AF-W5T8Z2-F1
#
_entry.id   AF-W5T8Z2-F1
#
_cell.length_a   1.000
_cell.length_b   1.000
_cell.length_c   1.000
_cell.angle_alpha   90.00
_cell.angle_beta   90.00
_cell.angle_gamma   90.00
#
_symmetry.space_group_name_H-M   'P 1'
#
loop_
_entity.id
_entity.type
_entity.pdbx_description
1 polymer ?
#
loop_
_entity_poly.entity_id
_entity_poly.type
_entity_poly.pdbx_seq_one_letter_code
_entity_poly.pdbx_strand_id
1 'polypeptide(L)'
;MDRQVEVVAGNHVVVRVAGAVVVVGYRGPGRVRPDAPAVRAAETVAQLVAEASERVPGGPGRMIAREATRWLMQEAEQVDGNPIDLGILSHSETGGVAIFLHGSVTAVLVGARGAEYYRGVDAAFTVDRVAEPPARAVAVFIDDERGRIPEFPERGIGSLVEGVAAAAGAVVWFEGDRTRARDRAERPAPPAARHRADPPTTTQLDEQQQVTPPPVRAPETDERQSMTGPEESLDDPRLARTQLRGTDPAPEPDPALERRMEQTARATSISVRVMGFKCARAHPSDPRSAFCTVCGMPVDQTQPPAEVVRPPLGMLVLDDGMTYLLAADVVIGRDPENSEAAQRGLVPVKIDDSSGGMSRAHAEIRLVNWDITVIDHGSTNGTRARPTGYRDWIRLQPGKPMVLTQGSEIMLGNRVLRVEPAAPPPFG
;
A
#
# COMPACT_ATOMS: atom_id res chain seq x y z
N MET A 1 3.10 -22.46 -14.61
CA MET A 1 2.92 -22.46 -16.08
C MET A 1 3.45 -21.15 -16.63
N ASP A 2 4.22 -21.19 -17.70
CA ASP A 2 4.91 -20.02 -18.27
C ASP A 2 3.97 -19.23 -19.21
N ARG A 3 3.29 -18.21 -18.65
CA ARG A 3 2.30 -17.36 -19.37
C ARG A 3 3.00 -16.29 -20.22
N GLN A 4 2.34 -15.78 -21.26
CA GLN A 4 2.85 -14.61 -21.98
C GLN A 4 2.62 -13.35 -21.14
N VAL A 5 3.66 -12.54 -20.98
CA VAL A 5 3.58 -11.19 -20.41
C VAL A 5 3.95 -10.21 -21.52
N GLU A 6 3.13 -9.19 -21.73
CA GLU A 6 3.40 -8.07 -22.64
C GLU A 6 3.47 -6.77 -21.83
N VAL A 7 4.32 -5.83 -22.24
CA VAL A 7 4.53 -4.56 -21.53
C VAL A 7 3.85 -3.40 -22.25
N VAL A 8 3.22 -2.49 -21.51
CA VAL A 8 2.55 -1.31 -22.05
C VAL A 8 3.49 -0.12 -21.99
N ALA A 9 3.63 0.62 -23.09
CA ALA A 9 4.60 1.72 -23.19
C ALA A 9 4.38 2.80 -22.11
N GLY A 10 5.47 3.23 -21.45
CA GLY A 10 5.42 4.21 -20.37
C GLY A 10 6.79 4.45 -19.74
N ASN A 11 6.80 5.02 -18.53
CA ASN A 11 8.00 5.56 -17.90
C ASN A 11 8.19 5.13 -16.43
N HIS A 12 7.60 4.01 -16.04
CA HIS A 12 7.76 3.39 -14.73
C HIS A 12 8.53 2.06 -14.88
N VAL A 13 8.86 1.40 -13.78
CA VAL A 13 9.67 0.17 -13.82
C VAL A 13 8.76 -1.05 -13.82
N VAL A 14 8.99 -1.98 -14.75
CA VAL A 14 8.30 -3.26 -14.81
C VAL A 14 9.33 -4.37 -14.82
N VAL A 15 9.17 -5.37 -13.97
CA VAL A 15 10.06 -6.54 -13.88
C VAL A 15 9.24 -7.81 -14.04
N ARG A 16 9.72 -8.74 -14.85
CA ARG A 16 9.27 -10.14 -14.83
C ARG A 16 10.37 -11.00 -14.22
N VAL A 17 10.02 -11.79 -13.21
CA VAL A 17 10.94 -12.67 -12.48
C VAL A 17 10.18 -13.88 -11.95
N ALA A 18 10.74 -15.09 -12.06
CA ALA A 18 10.15 -16.33 -11.53
C ALA A 18 8.68 -16.61 -11.97
N GLY A 19 8.26 -16.06 -13.11
CA GLY A 19 6.88 -16.14 -13.61
C GLY A 19 5.87 -15.18 -12.97
N ALA A 20 6.31 -14.33 -12.04
CA ALA A 20 5.57 -13.19 -11.52
C ALA A 20 5.92 -11.89 -12.28
N VAL A 21 5.10 -10.86 -12.07
CA VAL A 21 5.26 -9.51 -12.64
C VAL A 21 5.21 -8.49 -11.51
N VAL A 22 6.23 -7.64 -11.42
CA VAL A 22 6.32 -6.51 -10.48
C VAL A 22 6.26 -5.21 -11.28
N VAL A 23 5.55 -4.21 -10.77
CA VAL A 23 5.54 -2.83 -11.31
C VAL A 23 5.80 -1.83 -10.19
N VAL A 24 6.69 -0.86 -10.44
CA VAL A 24 7.05 0.19 -9.46
C VAL A 24 6.95 1.56 -10.13
N GLY A 25 6.17 2.45 -9.54
CA GLY A 25 5.97 3.81 -10.01
C GLY A 25 7.25 4.64 -9.96
N TYR A 26 7.45 5.43 -11.01
CA TYR A 26 8.48 6.46 -11.07
C TYR A 26 7.81 7.80 -11.30
N ARG A 27 7.85 8.68 -10.29
CA ARG A 27 7.28 10.04 -10.31
C ARG A 27 8.35 11.14 -10.49
N GLY A 28 9.60 10.75 -10.71
CA GLY A 28 10.71 11.68 -10.93
C GLY A 28 10.72 12.34 -12.31
N PRO A 29 11.49 13.42 -12.50
CA PRO A 29 11.51 14.19 -13.74
C PRO A 29 12.25 13.47 -14.88
N GLY A 30 11.67 13.51 -16.09
CA GLY A 30 12.29 12.97 -17.29
C GLY A 30 12.09 11.46 -17.45
N ARG A 31 12.99 10.79 -18.18
CA ARG A 31 12.93 9.33 -18.35
C ARG A 31 13.53 8.60 -17.16
N VAL A 32 12.92 7.48 -16.76
CA VAL A 32 13.48 6.59 -15.74
C VAL A 32 14.89 6.13 -16.13
N ARG A 33 15.81 6.10 -15.16
CA ARG A 33 17.22 5.75 -15.33
C ARG A 33 17.62 4.58 -14.42
N PRO A 34 18.71 3.84 -14.71
CA PRO A 34 19.16 2.72 -13.87
C PRO A 34 19.48 3.11 -12.41
N ASP A 35 19.89 4.35 -12.17
CA ASP A 35 20.20 4.91 -10.84
C ASP A 35 18.97 5.48 -10.10
N ALA A 36 17.76 5.38 -10.68
CA ALA A 36 16.54 5.91 -10.07
C ALA A 36 16.10 5.10 -8.84
N PRO A 37 15.51 5.74 -7.80
CA PRO A 37 15.00 5.04 -6.62
C PRO A 37 14.00 3.91 -6.95
N ALA A 38 13.12 4.14 -7.94
CA ALA A 38 12.16 3.16 -8.43
C ALA A 38 12.80 1.90 -9.04
N VAL A 39 14.01 1.99 -9.62
CA VAL A 39 14.73 0.82 -10.13
C VAL A 39 15.29 -0.01 -8.98
N ARG A 40 15.94 0.63 -7.99
CA ARG A 40 16.42 -0.07 -6.78
C ARG A 40 15.27 -0.76 -6.03
N ALA A 41 14.14 -0.08 -5.87
CA ALA A 41 12.92 -0.66 -5.28
C ALA A 41 12.44 -1.89 -6.07
N ALA A 42 12.39 -1.79 -7.41
CA ALA A 42 11.99 -2.90 -8.26
C ALA A 42 12.97 -4.09 -8.21
N GLU A 43 14.28 -3.84 -8.08
CA GLU A 43 15.32 -4.86 -7.90
C GLU A 43 15.17 -5.59 -6.56
N THR A 44 15.02 -4.87 -5.44
CA THR A 44 14.80 -5.48 -4.11
C THR A 44 13.52 -6.30 -4.06
N VAL A 45 12.40 -5.78 -4.60
CA VAL A 45 11.14 -6.52 -4.65
C VAL A 45 11.24 -7.73 -5.60
N ALA A 46 11.98 -7.63 -6.72
CA ALA A 46 12.18 -8.76 -7.62
C ALA A 46 13.00 -9.90 -6.97
N GLN A 47 14.05 -9.57 -6.20
CA GLN A 47 14.82 -10.54 -5.41
C GLN A 47 13.93 -11.26 -4.37
N LEU A 48 13.14 -10.48 -3.63
CA LEU A 48 12.16 -10.97 -2.65
C LEU A 48 11.12 -11.92 -3.30
N VAL A 49 10.64 -11.57 -4.50
CA VAL A 49 9.70 -12.40 -5.27
C VAL A 49 10.37 -13.69 -5.76
N ALA A 50 11.63 -13.65 -6.19
CA ALA A 50 12.40 -14.83 -6.57
C ALA A 50 12.55 -15.80 -5.39
N GLU A 51 13.05 -15.33 -4.25
CA GLU A 51 13.22 -16.15 -3.04
C GLU A 51 11.91 -16.76 -2.53
N ALA A 52 10.81 -16.00 -2.57
CA ALA A 52 9.49 -16.52 -2.20
C ALA A 52 9.03 -17.62 -3.17
N SER A 53 9.33 -17.48 -4.46
CA SER A 53 8.99 -18.44 -5.51
C SER A 53 9.82 -19.72 -5.44
N GLU A 54 11.09 -19.64 -5.07
CA GLU A 54 11.93 -20.80 -4.77
C GLU A 54 11.45 -21.56 -3.52
N ARG A 55 11.05 -20.83 -2.47
CA ARG A 55 10.58 -21.41 -1.20
C ARG A 55 9.19 -22.05 -1.32
N VAL A 56 8.30 -21.52 -2.16
CA VAL A 56 6.92 -22.03 -2.33
C VAL A 56 6.52 -22.10 -3.83
N PRO A 57 7.10 -23.02 -4.64
CA PRO A 57 6.87 -23.06 -6.08
C PRO A 57 5.44 -23.41 -6.54
N GLY A 58 4.55 -23.77 -5.61
CA GLY A 58 3.13 -24.02 -5.90
C GLY A 58 2.28 -22.74 -5.97
N GLY A 59 2.61 -21.73 -5.16
CA GLY A 59 1.78 -20.53 -5.03
C GLY A 59 2.39 -19.51 -4.07
N PRO A 60 3.49 -18.84 -4.46
CA PRO A 60 4.27 -17.99 -3.58
C PRO A 60 3.54 -16.70 -3.18
N GLY A 61 2.41 -16.37 -3.80
CA GLY A 61 1.67 -15.11 -3.57
C GLY A 61 1.44 -14.73 -2.11
N ARG A 62 1.11 -15.69 -1.22
CA ARG A 62 0.97 -15.42 0.24
C ARG A 62 2.29 -15.08 0.93
N MET A 63 3.40 -15.67 0.48
CA MET A 63 4.73 -15.32 0.97
C MET A 63 5.15 -13.98 0.38
N ILE A 64 5.02 -13.78 -0.93
CA ILE A 64 5.29 -12.51 -1.63
C ILE A 64 4.58 -11.35 -0.95
N ALA A 65 3.26 -11.44 -0.71
CA ALA A 65 2.49 -10.40 -0.03
C ALA A 65 3.05 -10.10 1.37
N ARG A 66 3.29 -11.13 2.20
CA ARG A 66 3.84 -10.97 3.57
C ARG A 66 5.24 -10.34 3.58
N GLU A 67 6.12 -10.80 2.70
CA GLU A 67 7.48 -10.25 2.61
C GLU A 67 7.45 -8.82 2.06
N ALA A 68 6.64 -8.54 1.02
CA ALA A 68 6.51 -7.22 0.40
C ALA A 68 5.86 -6.18 1.33
N THR A 69 4.84 -6.56 2.11
CA THR A 69 4.30 -5.74 3.21
C THR A 69 5.40 -5.38 4.19
N ARG A 70 6.22 -6.34 4.63
CA ARG A 70 7.32 -6.06 5.56
C ARG A 70 8.38 -5.14 4.95
N TRP A 71 8.71 -5.34 3.68
CA TRP A 71 9.65 -4.49 2.94
C TRP A 71 9.15 -3.04 2.87
N LEU A 72 7.87 -2.83 2.53
CA LEU A 72 7.26 -1.49 2.53
C LEU A 72 7.41 -0.80 3.91
N MET A 73 7.09 -1.51 4.99
CA MET A 73 7.16 -1.00 6.37
C MET A 73 8.57 -0.70 6.89
N GLN A 74 9.60 -1.31 6.30
CA GLN A 74 10.97 -1.24 6.83
C GLN A 74 11.90 -0.39 5.97
N GLU A 75 11.64 -0.32 4.66
CA GLU A 75 12.57 0.27 3.69
C GLU A 75 11.91 1.34 2.79
N ALA A 76 10.60 1.36 2.56
CA ALA A 76 10.01 2.29 1.58
C ALA A 76 10.19 3.77 1.97
N GLU A 77 10.08 4.12 3.25
CA GLU A 77 10.35 5.48 3.75
C GLU A 77 11.80 5.95 3.45
N GLN A 78 12.75 5.02 3.31
CA GLN A 78 14.15 5.32 3.00
C GLN A 78 14.40 5.49 1.49
N VAL A 79 13.46 5.10 0.63
CA VAL A 79 13.55 5.22 -0.83
C VAL A 79 12.97 6.55 -1.28
N ASP A 80 13.72 7.63 -1.01
CA ASP A 80 13.45 8.99 -1.49
C ASP A 80 12.21 9.70 -0.88
N GLY A 81 11.72 9.21 0.27
CA GLY A 81 10.74 9.91 1.13
C GLY A 81 9.35 10.14 0.54
N ASN A 82 9.03 9.47 -0.58
CA ASN A 82 7.74 9.54 -1.26
C ASN A 82 7.03 8.18 -1.19
N PRO A 83 5.68 8.12 -1.14
CA PRO A 83 4.96 6.85 -1.22
C PRO A 83 5.31 6.06 -2.48
N ILE A 84 5.63 4.77 -2.32
CA ILE A 84 5.96 3.90 -3.45
C ILE A 84 4.68 3.34 -4.05
N ASP A 85 4.38 3.67 -5.30
CA ASP A 85 3.37 2.94 -6.06
C ASP A 85 3.94 1.56 -6.44
N LEU A 86 3.40 0.47 -5.88
CA LEU A 86 3.89 -0.90 -6.10
C LEU A 86 2.74 -1.84 -6.48
N GLY A 87 2.94 -2.67 -7.50
CA GLY A 87 2.04 -3.78 -7.84
C GLY A 87 2.80 -5.07 -8.10
N ILE A 88 2.25 -6.20 -7.67
CA ILE A 88 2.78 -7.53 -7.93
C ILE A 88 1.64 -8.47 -8.35
N LEU A 89 1.81 -9.15 -9.48
CA LEU A 89 0.99 -10.27 -9.93
C LEU A 89 1.81 -11.55 -9.86
N SER A 90 1.31 -12.56 -9.15
CA SER A 90 1.95 -13.88 -9.04
C SER A 90 0.90 -15.00 -9.13
N HIS A 91 1.33 -16.26 -9.22
CA HIS A 91 0.40 -17.39 -9.26
C HIS A 91 -0.02 -17.84 -7.85
N SER A 92 -1.27 -18.30 -7.73
CA SER A 92 -1.76 -18.97 -6.52
C SER A 92 -1.64 -20.50 -6.64
N GLU A 93 -1.72 -21.18 -5.49
CA GLU A 93 -1.78 -22.66 -5.40
C GLU A 93 -2.98 -23.24 -6.16
N THR A 94 -4.04 -22.44 -6.32
CA THR A 94 -5.26 -22.76 -7.09
C THR A 94 -5.15 -22.48 -8.58
N GLY A 95 -3.96 -22.12 -9.09
CA GLY A 95 -3.70 -21.80 -10.51
C GLY A 95 -4.20 -20.42 -10.96
N GLY A 96 -4.87 -19.67 -10.08
CA GLY A 96 -5.35 -18.31 -10.27
C GLY A 96 -4.25 -17.26 -10.16
N VAL A 97 -4.63 -16.06 -9.72
CA VAL A 97 -3.76 -14.89 -9.60
C VAL A 97 -3.77 -14.40 -8.16
N ALA A 98 -2.58 -14.28 -7.56
CA ALA A 98 -2.38 -13.48 -6.36
C ALA A 98 -1.98 -12.06 -6.78
N ILE A 99 -2.70 -11.07 -6.25
CA ILE A 99 -2.66 -9.65 -6.58
C ILE A 99 -2.26 -8.91 -5.32
N PHE A 100 -1.12 -8.21 -5.37
CA PHE A 100 -0.65 -7.34 -4.31
C PHE A 100 -0.50 -5.91 -4.85
N LEU A 101 -1.14 -4.91 -4.24
CA LEU A 101 -1.06 -3.50 -4.68
C LEU A 101 -0.86 -2.56 -3.49
N HIS A 102 -0.06 -1.51 -3.68
CA HIS A 102 0.18 -0.41 -2.75
C HIS A 102 0.21 0.90 -3.54
N GLY A 103 -0.36 1.97 -2.98
CA GLY A 103 -0.39 3.29 -3.63
C GLY A 103 -1.20 3.34 -4.93
N SER A 104 -0.75 4.16 -5.87
CA SER A 104 -1.43 4.54 -7.12
C SER A 104 -1.25 3.49 -8.22
N VAL A 105 -1.74 2.27 -7.96
CA VAL A 105 -1.60 1.11 -8.85
C VAL A 105 -2.93 0.38 -8.96
N THR A 106 -3.34 0.05 -10.19
CA THR A 106 -4.57 -0.68 -10.49
C THR A 106 -4.28 -2.00 -11.21
N ALA A 107 -4.84 -3.10 -10.71
CA ALA A 107 -4.94 -4.37 -11.42
C ALA A 107 -6.33 -4.53 -12.08
N VAL A 108 -6.34 -5.09 -13.30
CA VAL A 108 -7.53 -5.27 -14.13
C VAL A 108 -7.64 -6.73 -14.56
N LEU A 109 -8.67 -7.44 -14.12
CA LEU A 109 -8.91 -8.85 -14.45
C LEU A 109 -9.98 -8.97 -15.53
N VAL A 110 -9.60 -9.44 -16.72
CA VAL A 110 -10.48 -9.55 -17.88
C VAL A 110 -11.08 -10.96 -17.93
N GLY A 111 -12.32 -11.08 -17.44
CA GLY A 111 -13.12 -12.30 -17.49
C GLY A 111 -14.03 -12.36 -18.72
N ALA A 112 -14.77 -13.46 -18.86
CA ALA A 112 -15.72 -13.65 -19.96
C ALA A 112 -17.00 -12.80 -19.86
N ARG A 113 -17.23 -12.13 -18.72
CA ARG A 113 -18.43 -11.32 -18.42
C ARG A 113 -18.15 -9.83 -18.24
N GLY A 114 -16.90 -9.39 -18.41
CA GLY A 114 -16.47 -8.02 -18.15
C GLY A 114 -15.06 -7.96 -17.53
N ALA A 115 -14.66 -6.75 -17.11
CA ALA A 115 -13.42 -6.52 -16.38
C ALA A 115 -13.70 -6.20 -14.91
N GLU A 116 -12.94 -6.80 -14.01
CA GLU A 116 -12.91 -6.49 -12.57
C GLU A 116 -11.69 -5.63 -12.24
N TYR A 117 -11.84 -4.68 -11.34
CA TYR A 117 -10.82 -3.69 -11.00
C TYR A 117 -10.46 -3.77 -9.52
N TYR A 118 -9.16 -3.75 -9.22
CA TYR A 118 -8.60 -3.69 -7.88
C TYR A 118 -7.59 -2.55 -7.84
N ARG A 119 -7.73 -1.59 -6.93
CA ARG A 119 -6.86 -0.40 -6.88
C ARG A 119 -6.21 -0.30 -5.50
N GLY A 120 -4.91 0.00 -5.47
CA GLY A 120 -4.16 0.24 -4.23
C GLY A 120 -4.74 1.41 -3.44
N VAL A 121 -5.16 2.48 -4.11
CA VAL A 121 -5.77 3.69 -3.50
C VAL A 121 -7.13 3.45 -2.82
N ASP A 122 -7.81 2.35 -3.13
CA ASP A 122 -9.08 1.98 -2.49
C ASP A 122 -8.84 1.16 -1.19
N ALA A 123 -7.58 0.85 -0.86
CA ALA A 123 -7.17 0.11 0.33
C ALA A 123 -6.44 1.00 1.35
N ALA A 124 -6.59 0.70 2.64
CA ALA A 124 -5.97 1.48 3.72
C ALA A 124 -4.43 1.38 3.78
N PHE A 125 -3.83 0.38 3.15
CA PHE A 125 -2.39 0.23 2.99
C PHE A 125 -2.07 -0.60 1.74
N THR A 126 -2.53 -1.85 1.70
CA THR A 126 -2.32 -2.76 0.56
C THR A 126 -3.58 -3.54 0.21
N VAL A 127 -3.81 -3.75 -1.09
CA VAL A 127 -4.68 -4.83 -1.58
C VAL A 127 -3.87 -6.12 -1.54
N ASP A 128 -4.28 -7.11 -0.77
CA ASP A 128 -3.88 -8.52 -0.94
C ASP A 128 -5.15 -9.33 -1.32
N ARG A 129 -5.14 -9.93 -2.51
CA ARG A 129 -6.25 -10.73 -3.04
C ARG A 129 -5.75 -11.92 -3.83
N VAL A 130 -6.43 -13.06 -3.66
CA VAL A 130 -6.33 -14.19 -4.60
C VAL A 130 -7.64 -14.25 -5.39
N ALA A 131 -7.52 -14.21 -6.72
CA ALA A 131 -8.63 -14.32 -7.65
C ALA A 131 -8.56 -15.65 -8.43
N GLU A 132 -9.71 -16.10 -8.94
CA GLU A 132 -9.80 -17.22 -9.88
C GLU A 132 -9.03 -16.91 -11.18
N PRO A 133 -8.63 -17.93 -11.98
CA PRO A 133 -7.96 -17.69 -13.26
C PRO A 133 -8.86 -16.84 -14.20
N PRO A 134 -8.47 -15.61 -14.58
CA PRO A 134 -9.25 -14.81 -15.52
C PRO A 134 -9.34 -15.50 -16.88
N ALA A 135 -10.51 -15.42 -17.51
CA ALA A 135 -10.76 -16.11 -18.77
C ALA A 135 -9.91 -15.59 -19.94
N ARG A 136 -9.47 -14.32 -19.90
CA ARG A 136 -8.74 -13.68 -21.00
C ARG A 136 -7.35 -13.18 -20.61
N ALA A 137 -7.26 -12.35 -19.57
CA ALA A 137 -6.00 -11.78 -19.11
C ALA A 137 -6.13 -11.17 -17.71
N VAL A 138 -4.99 -10.87 -17.08
CA VAL A 138 -4.89 -9.87 -16.01
C VAL A 138 -3.84 -8.83 -16.39
N ALA A 139 -4.07 -7.56 -16.10
CA ALA A 139 -3.08 -6.51 -16.22
C ALA A 139 -2.84 -5.83 -14.87
N VAL A 140 -1.68 -5.17 -14.74
CA VAL A 140 -1.39 -4.25 -13.63
C VAL A 140 -0.71 -3.01 -14.19
N PHE A 141 -1.16 -1.84 -13.74
CA PHE A 141 -0.76 -0.52 -14.23
C PHE A 141 -0.46 0.42 -13.07
N ILE A 142 0.52 1.30 -13.25
CA ILE A 142 0.65 2.50 -12.43
C ILE A 142 -0.38 3.52 -12.93
N ASP A 143 -1.17 4.10 -12.03
CA ASP A 143 -2.18 5.11 -12.35
C ASP A 143 -1.51 6.46 -12.68
N ASP A 144 -2.10 7.25 -13.60
CA ASP A 144 -1.65 8.62 -13.84
C ASP A 144 -2.02 9.58 -12.70
N GLU A 145 -1.51 10.82 -12.74
CA GLU A 145 -1.78 11.87 -11.73
C GLU A 145 -3.27 12.22 -11.55
N ARG A 146 -4.15 11.71 -12.41
CA ARG A 146 -5.61 11.91 -12.37
C ARG A 146 -6.35 10.61 -12.03
N GLY A 147 -5.63 9.57 -11.57
CA GLY A 147 -6.18 8.26 -11.25
C GLY A 147 -6.68 7.49 -12.48
N ARG A 148 -6.20 7.81 -13.69
CA ARG A 148 -6.58 7.12 -14.92
C ARG A 148 -5.62 5.97 -15.20
N ILE A 149 -6.18 4.83 -15.58
CA ILE A 149 -5.45 3.67 -16.08
C ILE A 149 -5.21 3.78 -17.60
N PRO A 150 -4.13 3.18 -18.13
CA PRO A 150 -3.96 2.98 -19.57
C PRO A 150 -5.10 2.16 -20.20
N GLU A 151 -5.35 2.37 -21.49
CA GLU A 151 -6.25 1.49 -22.26
C GLU A 151 -5.65 0.08 -22.40
N PHE A 152 -6.51 -0.94 -22.42
CA PHE A 152 -6.08 -2.33 -22.49
C PHE A 152 -5.63 -2.67 -23.92
N PRO A 153 -4.36 -3.06 -24.16
CA PRO A 153 -3.84 -3.24 -25.51
C PRO A 153 -4.36 -4.53 -26.17
N GLU A 154 -4.33 -4.55 -27.51
CA GLU A 154 -4.46 -5.79 -28.27
C GLU A 154 -3.22 -6.68 -28.09
N ARG A 155 -3.44 -8.00 -28.03
CA ARG A 155 -2.38 -9.00 -27.84
C ARG A 155 -1.46 -9.08 -29.05
N GLY A 156 -0.15 -9.13 -28.82
CA GLY A 156 0.86 -9.51 -29.83
C GLY A 156 1.91 -8.46 -30.16
N ILE A 157 1.94 -7.34 -29.43
CA ILE A 157 2.84 -6.21 -29.69
C ILE A 157 4.28 -6.52 -29.23
N GLY A 158 4.47 -7.38 -28.23
CA GLY A 158 5.79 -7.84 -27.80
C GLY A 158 5.80 -8.49 -26.41
N SER A 159 6.59 -9.56 -26.26
CA SER A 159 6.65 -10.37 -25.03
C SER A 159 7.88 -10.09 -24.15
N LEU A 160 7.68 -9.79 -22.87
CA LEU A 160 8.71 -9.84 -21.85
C LEU A 160 8.83 -11.27 -21.32
N VAL A 161 10.01 -11.89 -21.47
CA VAL A 161 10.27 -13.28 -21.02
C VAL A 161 10.79 -13.31 -19.57
N GLU A 162 11.74 -12.44 -19.25
CA GLU A 162 12.30 -12.20 -17.91
C GLU A 162 13.07 -10.88 -17.94
N GLY A 163 13.34 -10.27 -16.77
CA GLY A 163 14.11 -9.04 -16.63
C GLY A 163 13.28 -7.76 -16.56
N VAL A 164 13.96 -6.61 -16.70
CA VAL A 164 13.44 -5.26 -16.41
C VAL A 164 13.13 -4.49 -17.70
N ALA A 165 12.03 -3.73 -17.72
CA ALA A 165 11.62 -2.85 -18.80
C ALA A 165 11.05 -1.51 -18.27
N ALA A 166 11.20 -0.44 -19.06
CA ALA A 166 10.52 0.84 -18.82
C ALA A 166 9.13 0.81 -19.48
N ALA A 167 8.06 0.92 -18.69
CA ALA A 167 6.69 0.70 -19.11
C ALA A 167 5.67 1.38 -18.15
N ALA A 168 4.41 1.50 -18.56
CA ALA A 168 3.31 1.98 -17.70
C ALA A 168 2.71 0.85 -16.84
N GLY A 169 2.95 -0.39 -17.24
CA GLY A 169 2.40 -1.60 -16.65
C GLY A 169 2.60 -2.80 -17.57
N ALA A 170 1.95 -3.92 -17.24
CA ALA A 170 2.05 -5.15 -18.02
C ALA A 170 0.76 -5.98 -18.00
N VAL A 171 0.60 -6.80 -19.04
CA VAL A 171 -0.54 -7.69 -19.26
C VAL A 171 -0.06 -9.13 -19.28
N VAL A 172 -0.62 -9.98 -18.42
CA VAL A 172 -0.43 -11.43 -18.40
C VAL A 172 -1.61 -12.09 -19.11
N TRP A 173 -1.35 -12.73 -20.24
CA TRP A 173 -2.40 -13.36 -21.06
C TRP A 173 -2.72 -14.79 -20.60
N PHE A 174 -4.02 -15.11 -20.61
CA PHE A 174 -4.60 -16.40 -20.25
C PHE A 174 -5.33 -17.04 -21.45
N GLU A 175 -5.90 -16.21 -22.34
CA GLU A 175 -6.53 -16.62 -23.60
C GLU A 175 -5.52 -16.73 -24.76
N GLY A 176 -5.68 -17.80 -25.55
CA GLY A 176 -4.97 -18.03 -26.80
C GLY A 176 -3.59 -18.65 -26.62
N ASP A 177 -3.23 -19.59 -27.49
CA ASP A 177 -2.01 -20.38 -27.35
C ASP A 177 -0.70 -19.59 -27.53
N ARG A 178 0.42 -20.26 -27.26
CA ARG A 178 1.79 -19.72 -27.20
C ARG A 178 2.19 -18.92 -28.44
N THR A 179 2.77 -17.74 -28.22
CA THR A 179 3.19 -16.83 -29.30
C THR A 179 4.49 -17.27 -29.97
N ARG A 180 4.43 -18.25 -30.88
CA ARG A 180 5.32 -18.52 -32.05
C ARG A 180 6.86 -18.62 -31.88
N ALA A 181 7.43 -18.26 -30.75
CA ALA A 181 8.89 -18.23 -30.53
C ALA A 181 9.46 -19.62 -30.23
N ARG A 182 8.76 -20.44 -29.41
CA ARG A 182 9.16 -21.81 -29.10
C ARG A 182 8.94 -22.78 -30.28
N ASP A 183 7.92 -22.58 -31.12
CA ASP A 183 7.70 -23.40 -32.33
C ASP A 183 8.88 -23.37 -33.32
N ARG A 184 9.71 -22.32 -33.28
CA ARG A 184 10.94 -22.24 -34.09
C ARG A 184 12.12 -22.99 -33.48
N ALA A 185 12.08 -23.29 -32.17
CA ALA A 185 13.08 -24.07 -31.44
C ALA A 185 12.69 -25.57 -31.32
N GLU A 186 11.39 -25.89 -31.31
CA GLU A 186 10.88 -27.27 -31.20
C GLU A 186 10.63 -27.96 -32.56
N ARG A 187 11.05 -27.34 -33.69
CA ARG A 187 11.21 -28.09 -34.95
C ARG A 187 12.36 -29.09 -34.80
N PRO A 188 12.15 -30.40 -35.05
CA PRO A 188 13.25 -31.36 -35.11
C PRO A 188 14.29 -30.93 -36.15
N ALA A 189 15.57 -31.03 -35.80
CA ALA A 189 16.65 -30.85 -36.77
C ALA A 189 16.48 -31.89 -37.91
N PRO A 190 16.57 -31.48 -39.18
CA PRO A 190 16.50 -32.43 -40.29
C PRO A 190 17.66 -33.44 -40.18
N PRO A 191 17.43 -34.72 -40.52
CA PRO A 191 18.44 -35.77 -40.33
C PRO A 191 19.71 -35.50 -41.14
N ALA A 192 20.86 -35.72 -40.53
CA ALA A 192 22.17 -35.39 -41.11
C ALA A 192 22.53 -36.29 -42.30
N ALA A 193 22.26 -35.81 -43.52
CA ALA A 193 22.87 -36.33 -44.74
C ALA A 193 24.37 -35.95 -44.78
N ARG A 194 25.23 -36.87 -45.21
CA ARG A 194 26.70 -36.74 -45.14
C ARG A 194 27.33 -36.55 -46.53
N HIS A 195 28.40 -35.75 -46.58
CA HIS A 195 29.42 -35.69 -47.65
C HIS A 195 28.93 -35.14 -49.02
N ARG A 196 29.77 -34.55 -49.90
CA ARG A 196 31.17 -34.06 -49.83
C ARG A 196 31.42 -33.15 -51.04
N ALA A 197 32.29 -32.13 -50.92
CA ALA A 197 33.39 -31.84 -51.87
C ALA A 197 33.99 -30.43 -51.63
N ASP A 198 35.29 -30.36 -51.36
CA ASP A 198 36.13 -29.17 -51.57
C ASP A 198 36.53 -29.10 -53.06
N PRO A 199 36.91 -27.93 -53.60
CA PRO A 199 38.34 -27.64 -53.76
C PRO A 199 38.69 -26.12 -53.75
N PRO A 200 39.96 -25.71 -53.95
CA PRO A 200 41.16 -26.13 -53.23
C PRO A 200 41.95 -24.92 -52.68
N THR A 201 42.95 -25.16 -51.83
CA THR A 201 43.85 -24.12 -51.33
C THR A 201 45.01 -23.83 -52.29
N THR A 202 45.30 -22.54 -52.54
CA THR A 202 46.62 -22.07 -53.01
C THR A 202 47.07 -20.88 -52.16
N THR A 203 48.39 -20.71 -52.01
CA THR A 203 49.01 -19.92 -50.94
C THR A 203 49.54 -18.55 -51.36
N GLN A 204 49.36 -17.57 -50.47
CA GLN A 204 50.22 -16.41 -50.20
C GLN A 204 50.56 -15.42 -51.33
N LEU A 205 50.27 -14.14 -51.06
CA LEU A 205 51.31 -13.15 -50.73
C LEU A 205 50.69 -11.97 -49.95
N ASP A 206 51.52 -11.22 -49.22
CA ASP A 206 51.12 -10.05 -48.44
C ASP A 206 50.84 -8.82 -49.34
N GLU A 207 49.90 -7.98 -48.93
CA GLU A 207 50.07 -6.53 -49.05
C GLU A 207 49.25 -5.76 -48.00
N GLN A 208 49.68 -4.54 -47.67
CA GLN A 208 49.34 -3.85 -46.42
C GLN A 208 48.45 -2.62 -46.63
N GLN A 209 47.45 -2.42 -45.77
CA GLN A 209 47.12 -1.07 -45.29
C GLN A 209 46.31 -1.08 -43.98
N GLN A 210 46.97 -0.71 -42.88
CA GLN A 210 46.32 -0.25 -41.65
C GLN A 210 46.54 1.27 -41.54
N VAL A 211 45.53 2.00 -41.04
CA VAL A 211 45.62 3.45 -40.84
C VAL A 211 45.90 3.75 -39.36
N THR A 212 46.98 4.49 -39.08
CA THR A 212 47.44 4.83 -37.73
C THR A 212 46.93 6.21 -37.27
N PRO A 213 46.71 6.40 -35.95
CA PRO A 213 46.43 7.72 -35.36
C PRO A 213 47.72 8.52 -35.08
N PRO A 214 47.65 9.86 -34.94
CA PRO A 214 48.80 10.71 -34.62
C PRO A 214 49.20 10.67 -33.12
N PRO A 215 50.47 11.00 -32.76
CA PRO A 215 51.03 10.73 -31.44
C PRO A 215 51.12 11.93 -30.48
N VAL A 216 51.38 11.64 -29.20
CA VAL A 216 51.74 12.58 -28.12
C VAL A 216 53.27 12.80 -28.07
N ARG A 217 53.73 14.00 -27.65
CA ARG A 217 55.14 14.21 -27.25
C ARG A 217 55.34 15.34 -26.23
N ALA A 218 56.34 15.13 -25.36
CA ALA A 218 56.94 15.98 -24.30
C ALA A 218 58.37 15.38 -24.04
N PRO A 219 59.20 15.76 -23.04
CA PRO A 219 59.17 16.88 -22.06
C PRO A 219 59.91 18.17 -22.55
N GLU A 220 60.78 18.99 -21.91
CA GLU A 220 61.68 18.95 -20.72
C GLU A 220 61.82 20.33 -19.97
N THR A 221 62.96 20.59 -19.32
CA THR A 221 63.29 21.63 -18.31
C THR A 221 63.98 22.89 -18.92
N ASP A 222 64.41 23.98 -18.23
CA ASP A 222 64.68 24.24 -16.79
C ASP A 222 64.70 25.76 -16.40
N GLU A 223 64.92 26.04 -15.10
CA GLU A 223 65.46 27.21 -14.38
C GLU A 223 64.79 28.62 -14.33
N ARG A 224 64.28 28.92 -13.11
CA ARG A 224 64.54 30.10 -12.24
C ARG A 224 64.50 31.55 -12.78
N GLN A 225 63.64 32.37 -12.14
CA GLN A 225 64.08 33.57 -11.39
C GLN A 225 63.01 34.03 -10.37
N SER A 226 63.37 34.90 -9.41
CA SER A 226 62.50 35.36 -8.31
C SER A 226 62.55 36.87 -8.15
N MET A 227 61.44 37.53 -7.78
CA MET A 227 61.40 38.79 -7.00
C MET A 227 60.04 38.99 -6.30
N THR A 228 60.10 39.26 -4.98
CA THR A 228 59.23 40.10 -4.10
C THR A 228 57.71 40.29 -4.36
N GLY A 229 56.90 40.19 -3.27
CA GLY A 229 55.44 40.46 -3.24
C GLY A 229 55.04 41.95 -3.10
N PRO A 230 53.92 42.32 -2.41
CA PRO A 230 53.44 41.71 -1.16
C PRO A 230 51.97 41.23 -1.16
N GLU A 231 51.50 40.92 0.06
CA GLU A 231 50.26 40.28 0.53
C GLU A 231 48.93 40.96 0.17
N GLU A 232 47.88 40.15 -0.02
CA GLU A 232 46.54 40.41 0.55
C GLU A 232 45.79 39.07 0.78
N SER A 233 44.85 39.04 1.73
CA SER A 233 44.40 37.80 2.40
C SER A 233 43.02 37.26 1.95
N LEU A 234 42.91 35.95 1.74
CA LEU A 234 41.65 35.18 1.80
C LEU A 234 41.90 33.80 2.44
N ASP A 235 41.25 33.51 3.57
CA ASP A 235 41.42 32.26 4.33
C ASP A 235 40.70 31.04 3.72
N ASP A 236 41.32 29.86 3.85
CA ASP A 236 40.73 28.56 3.50
C ASP A 236 39.83 28.04 4.65
N PRO A 237 38.50 27.89 4.47
CA PRO A 237 37.58 27.48 5.52
C PRO A 237 37.60 25.95 5.77
N ARG A 238 38.79 25.37 5.94
CA ARG A 238 39.01 23.94 6.23
C ARG A 238 39.54 23.67 7.64
N LEU A 239 38.94 24.27 8.67
CA LEU A 239 38.95 23.76 10.07
C LEU A 239 37.94 24.52 10.97
N ALA A 240 36.63 24.24 10.81
CA ALA A 240 35.58 24.78 11.68
C ALA A 240 35.09 23.74 12.71
N ARG A 241 35.12 24.10 13.99
CA ARG A 241 34.79 23.20 15.12
C ARG A 241 33.29 22.96 15.24
N THR A 242 32.91 21.73 15.62
CA THR A 242 31.52 21.36 15.93
C THR A 242 30.90 22.33 16.96
N GLN A 243 29.84 23.03 16.56
CA GLN A 243 28.89 23.65 17.48
C GLN A 243 27.49 23.13 17.17
N LEU A 244 26.87 22.50 18.16
CA LEU A 244 25.44 22.20 18.14
C LEU A 244 24.68 23.53 18.29
N ARG A 245 24.10 24.03 17.20
CA ARG A 245 22.96 24.95 17.27
C ARG A 245 21.69 24.12 17.08
N GLY A 246 20.68 24.43 17.90
CA GLY A 246 19.42 23.68 17.92
C GLY A 246 18.64 23.84 16.62
N THR A 247 17.74 22.88 16.40
CA THR A 247 16.63 22.99 15.44
C THR A 247 15.80 24.23 15.74
N ASP A 248 15.29 24.90 14.70
CA ASP A 248 14.16 25.80 14.86
C ASP A 248 12.99 25.04 15.53
N PRO A 249 12.27 25.66 16.48
CA PRO A 249 11.14 24.99 17.13
C PRO A 249 10.02 24.74 16.12
N ALA A 250 9.38 23.58 16.22
CA ALA A 250 8.13 23.33 15.52
C ALA A 250 7.07 24.36 15.94
N PRO A 251 6.10 24.73 15.06
CA PRO A 251 5.00 25.59 15.45
C PRO A 251 4.28 25.06 16.68
N GLU A 252 4.01 25.93 17.66
CA GLU A 252 3.25 25.54 18.86
C GLU A 252 1.87 24.99 18.43
N PRO A 253 1.47 23.80 18.91
CA PRO A 253 0.16 23.24 18.58
C PRO A 253 -0.96 24.16 19.09
N ASP A 254 -2.04 24.29 18.31
CA ASP A 254 -3.17 25.16 18.65
C ASP A 254 -3.66 24.88 20.08
N PRO A 255 -3.60 25.85 21.01
CA PRO A 255 -4.04 25.63 22.40
C PRO A 255 -5.56 25.42 22.51
N ALA A 256 -6.35 25.60 21.46
CA ALA A 256 -7.72 25.11 21.38
C ALA A 256 -7.80 23.65 20.90
N LEU A 257 -6.89 23.18 20.05
CA LEU A 257 -6.74 21.76 19.70
C LEU A 257 -6.25 20.97 20.91
N GLU A 258 -5.20 21.44 21.61
CA GLU A 258 -4.71 20.81 22.83
C GLU A 258 -5.83 20.71 23.88
N ARG A 259 -6.55 21.80 24.17
CA ARG A 259 -7.68 21.75 25.13
C ARG A 259 -8.81 20.82 24.68
N ARG A 260 -9.07 20.67 23.37
CA ARG A 260 -10.03 19.68 22.85
C ARG A 260 -9.52 18.25 23.05
N MET A 261 -8.25 17.98 22.74
CA MET A 261 -7.61 16.67 22.97
C MET A 261 -7.57 16.33 24.46
N GLU A 262 -7.27 17.31 25.32
CA GLU A 262 -7.19 17.12 26.76
C GLU A 262 -8.58 16.98 27.41
N GLN A 263 -9.61 17.67 26.92
CA GLN A 263 -11.00 17.45 27.32
C GLN A 263 -11.46 16.03 26.95
N THR A 264 -11.18 15.58 25.71
CA THR A 264 -11.43 14.19 25.29
C THR A 264 -10.66 13.18 26.15
N ALA A 265 -9.37 13.43 26.42
CA ALA A 265 -8.54 12.55 27.26
C ALA A 265 -9.03 12.49 28.72
N ARG A 266 -9.45 13.61 29.31
CA ARG A 266 -10.04 13.66 30.65
C ARG A 266 -11.41 12.97 30.69
N ALA A 267 -12.22 13.04 29.64
CA ALA A 267 -13.46 12.27 29.52
C ALA A 267 -13.23 10.76 29.29
N THR A 268 -12.06 10.37 28.75
CA THR A 268 -11.67 8.98 28.46
C THR A 268 -11.33 8.16 29.72
N SER A 269 -11.25 8.77 30.91
CA SER A 269 -10.74 8.11 32.12
C SER A 269 -11.74 7.24 32.90
N ILE A 270 -12.92 6.92 32.36
CA ILE A 270 -13.85 5.94 32.97
C ILE A 270 -13.32 4.53 32.70
N SER A 271 -12.54 3.98 33.65
CA SER A 271 -11.88 2.68 33.54
C SER A 271 -12.83 1.49 33.72
N VAL A 272 -13.79 1.35 32.79
CA VAL A 272 -14.74 0.22 32.75
C VAL A 272 -13.97 -1.10 32.68
N ARG A 273 -14.23 -1.99 33.65
CA ARG A 273 -13.70 -3.36 33.62
C ARG A 273 -14.66 -4.29 32.88
N VAL A 274 -14.09 -5.18 32.09
CA VAL A 274 -14.81 -6.24 31.37
C VAL A 274 -14.04 -7.56 31.47
N MET A 275 -14.72 -8.69 31.30
CA MET A 275 -14.03 -9.97 31.15
C MET A 275 -13.33 -10.01 29.78
N GLY A 276 -12.05 -10.33 29.78
CA GLY A 276 -11.20 -10.32 28.59
C GLY A 276 -10.01 -11.25 28.73
N PHE A 277 -9.24 -11.33 27.65
CA PHE A 277 -7.91 -11.91 27.67
C PHE A 277 -6.84 -10.82 27.62
N LYS A 278 -5.58 -11.22 27.84
CA LYS A 278 -4.41 -10.41 27.54
C LYS A 278 -3.60 -11.09 26.46
N CYS A 279 -3.16 -10.33 25.46
CA CYS A 279 -2.23 -10.85 24.44
C CYS A 279 -0.80 -10.94 25.01
N ALA A 280 0.15 -11.47 24.24
CA ALA A 280 1.56 -11.56 24.63
C ALA A 280 2.24 -10.20 24.95
N ARG A 281 1.66 -9.07 24.52
CA ARG A 281 2.08 -7.70 24.89
C ARG A 281 1.24 -7.09 26.03
N ALA A 282 0.56 -7.93 26.81
CA ALA A 282 -0.33 -7.58 27.92
C ALA A 282 -1.56 -6.70 27.61
N HIS A 283 -1.79 -6.33 26.34
CA HIS A 283 -2.97 -5.55 25.94
C HIS A 283 -4.27 -6.34 26.18
N PRO A 284 -5.31 -5.69 26.75
CA PRO A 284 -6.67 -6.23 26.81
C PRO A 284 -7.19 -6.68 25.44
N SER A 285 -7.97 -7.74 25.39
CA SER A 285 -8.58 -8.27 24.15
C SER A 285 -9.92 -8.96 24.41
N ASP A 286 -10.85 -8.84 23.45
CA ASP A 286 -12.15 -9.52 23.45
C ASP A 286 -11.97 -11.06 23.51
N PRO A 287 -12.62 -11.79 24.45
CA PRO A 287 -12.57 -13.25 24.51
C PRO A 287 -12.95 -13.97 23.21
N ARG A 288 -13.75 -13.31 22.36
CA ARG A 288 -14.21 -13.84 21.06
C ARG A 288 -13.19 -13.64 19.93
N SER A 289 -12.21 -12.76 20.12
CA SER A 289 -11.19 -12.47 19.10
C SER A 289 -9.99 -13.38 19.22
N ALA A 290 -9.57 -13.97 18.10
CA ALA A 290 -8.31 -14.72 18.01
C ALA A 290 -7.07 -13.81 17.99
N PHE A 291 -7.25 -12.50 17.74
CA PHE A 291 -6.17 -11.53 17.60
C PHE A 291 -6.41 -10.27 18.43
N CYS A 292 -5.33 -9.66 18.92
CA CYS A 292 -5.40 -8.44 19.72
C CYS A 292 -5.75 -7.23 18.85
N THR A 293 -6.84 -6.54 19.14
CA THR A 293 -7.27 -5.32 18.42
C THR A 293 -6.28 -4.15 18.54
N VAL A 294 -5.40 -4.17 19.55
CA VAL A 294 -4.39 -3.12 19.79
C VAL A 294 -3.04 -3.43 19.10
N CYS A 295 -2.68 -4.71 18.91
CA CYS A 295 -1.35 -5.06 18.39
C CYS A 295 -1.24 -6.29 17.50
N GLY A 296 -2.35 -6.83 16.98
CA GLY A 296 -2.40 -7.86 15.92
C GLY A 296 -1.93 -9.26 16.34
N MET A 297 -1.13 -9.36 17.40
CA MET A 297 -0.65 -10.63 17.97
C MET A 297 -1.81 -11.57 18.29
N PRO A 298 -1.67 -12.89 18.06
CA PRO A 298 -2.66 -13.86 18.49
C PRO A 298 -2.87 -13.79 20.00
N VAL A 299 -4.11 -14.01 20.41
CA VAL A 299 -4.54 -14.06 21.81
C VAL A 299 -4.57 -15.53 22.22
N ASP A 300 -3.86 -15.87 23.29
CA ASP A 300 -4.01 -17.18 23.91
C ASP A 300 -5.40 -17.25 24.58
N GLN A 301 -6.28 -18.10 24.05
CA GLN A 301 -7.62 -18.34 24.56
C GLN A 301 -7.67 -19.54 25.53
N THR A 302 -6.53 -20.19 25.81
CA THR A 302 -6.42 -21.30 26.77
C THR A 302 -6.18 -20.83 28.20
N GLN A 303 -5.68 -19.60 28.38
CA GLN A 303 -5.63 -18.94 29.69
C GLN A 303 -7.06 -18.70 30.24
N PRO A 304 -7.25 -18.62 31.57
CA PRO A 304 -8.54 -18.23 32.13
C PRO A 304 -8.89 -16.76 31.79
N PRO A 305 -10.14 -16.44 31.42
CA PRO A 305 -10.57 -15.05 31.25
C PRO A 305 -10.39 -14.25 32.55
N ALA A 306 -9.95 -13.00 32.43
CA ALA A 306 -9.67 -12.11 33.55
C ALA A 306 -10.39 -10.76 33.42
N GLU A 307 -10.60 -10.05 34.53
CA GLU A 307 -10.97 -8.64 34.46
C GLU A 307 -9.84 -7.81 33.83
N VAL A 308 -10.18 -7.08 32.77
CA VAL A 308 -9.29 -6.12 32.12
C VAL A 308 -9.98 -4.77 32.02
N VAL A 309 -9.22 -3.68 32.11
CA VAL A 309 -9.73 -2.35 31.74
C VAL A 309 -9.97 -2.36 30.24
N ARG A 310 -11.18 -1.98 29.82
CA ARG A 310 -11.56 -1.97 28.42
C ARG A 310 -10.82 -0.85 27.66
N PRO A 311 -10.13 -1.15 26.55
CA PRO A 311 -9.57 -0.13 25.67
C PRO A 311 -10.71 0.53 24.86
N PRO A 312 -10.50 1.70 24.24
CA PRO A 312 -11.49 2.27 23.32
C PRO A 312 -11.83 1.25 22.22
N LEU A 313 -13.12 0.95 22.04
CA LEU A 313 -13.57 -0.13 21.15
C LEU A 313 -13.51 0.25 19.66
N GLY A 314 -13.48 1.55 19.37
CA GLY A 314 -13.41 2.10 18.02
C GLY A 314 -13.34 3.62 18.06
N MET A 315 -13.52 4.22 16.90
CA MET A 315 -13.56 5.65 16.65
C MET A 315 -14.71 5.92 15.68
N LEU A 316 -15.52 6.93 15.96
CA LEU A 316 -16.45 7.47 14.97
C LEU A 316 -15.69 8.46 14.10
N VAL A 317 -15.69 8.23 12.79
CA VAL A 317 -15.21 9.18 11.78
C VAL A 317 -16.43 9.80 11.10
N LEU A 318 -16.53 11.12 11.09
CA LEU A 318 -17.60 11.86 10.43
C LEU A 318 -17.27 12.13 8.96
N ASP A 319 -18.30 12.42 8.18
CA ASP A 319 -18.26 12.90 6.80
C ASP A 319 -17.52 14.26 6.59
N ASP A 320 -17.22 15.00 7.66
CA ASP A 320 -16.32 16.19 7.64
C ASP A 320 -14.88 15.89 8.11
N GLY A 321 -14.56 14.62 8.41
CA GLY A 321 -13.27 14.18 8.92
C GLY A 321 -13.07 14.35 10.43
N MET A 322 -14.03 14.90 11.17
CA MET A 322 -13.97 14.95 12.64
C MET A 322 -14.04 13.54 13.24
N THR A 323 -13.31 13.31 14.34
CA THR A 323 -13.20 11.99 14.97
C THR A 323 -13.50 11.99 16.47
N TYR A 324 -14.14 10.91 16.95
CA TYR A 324 -14.50 10.72 18.35
C TYR A 324 -14.18 9.29 18.82
N LEU A 325 -13.35 9.15 19.87
CA LEU A 325 -12.96 7.84 20.42
C LEU A 325 -14.09 7.22 21.26
N LEU A 326 -14.45 5.97 20.96
CA LEU A 326 -15.46 5.19 21.68
C LEU A 326 -14.84 4.49 22.90
N ALA A 327 -14.52 5.28 23.92
CA ALA A 327 -14.05 4.81 25.23
C ALA A 327 -15.18 4.64 26.26
N ALA A 328 -16.19 5.52 26.20
CA ALA A 328 -17.37 5.54 27.07
C ALA A 328 -18.66 5.59 26.24
N ASP A 329 -19.81 5.43 26.91
CA ASP A 329 -21.12 5.58 26.28
C ASP A 329 -21.36 7.06 25.92
N VAL A 330 -21.80 7.32 24.68
CA VAL A 330 -21.97 8.67 24.11
C VAL A 330 -23.41 8.92 23.67
N VAL A 331 -23.85 10.18 23.75
CA VAL A 331 -25.10 10.65 23.14
C VAL A 331 -24.79 11.64 22.02
N ILE A 332 -25.30 11.35 20.82
CA ILE A 332 -24.97 12.04 19.58
C ILE A 332 -26.19 12.85 19.11
N GLY A 333 -25.97 14.10 18.70
CA GLY A 333 -27.00 14.94 18.10
C GLY A 333 -26.54 16.38 17.91
N ARG A 334 -27.44 17.28 17.50
CA ARG A 334 -27.09 18.69 17.23
C ARG A 334 -27.00 19.60 18.47
N ASP A 335 -27.51 19.12 19.61
CA ASP A 335 -27.53 19.79 20.92
C ASP A 335 -27.76 18.72 22.01
N PRO A 336 -26.78 17.83 22.25
CA PRO A 336 -26.97 16.68 23.13
C PRO A 336 -26.64 16.97 24.60
N GLU A 337 -25.94 18.07 24.88
CA GLU A 337 -25.50 18.50 26.22
C GLU A 337 -26.68 18.63 27.21
N ASN A 338 -27.81 19.14 26.73
CA ASN A 338 -29.02 19.37 27.52
C ASN A 338 -29.97 18.15 27.57
N SER A 339 -29.53 16.97 27.11
CA SER A 339 -30.36 15.76 27.06
C SER A 339 -30.39 14.99 28.38
N GLU A 340 -31.46 14.22 28.60
CA GLU A 340 -31.50 13.26 29.71
C GLU A 340 -30.36 12.23 29.65
N ALA A 341 -29.86 11.89 28.45
CA ALA A 341 -28.74 10.96 28.30
C ALA A 341 -27.44 11.56 28.84
N ALA A 342 -27.17 12.84 28.58
CA ALA A 342 -26.06 13.55 29.20
C ALA A 342 -26.23 13.65 30.72
N GLN A 343 -27.45 13.89 31.21
CA GLN A 343 -27.77 13.89 32.65
C GLN A 343 -27.61 12.49 33.30
N ARG A 344 -27.80 11.40 32.54
CA ARG A 344 -27.47 10.01 32.94
C ARG A 344 -25.96 9.72 32.93
N GLY A 345 -25.12 10.65 32.47
CA GLY A 345 -23.66 10.50 32.43
C GLY A 345 -23.08 10.00 31.10
N LEU A 346 -23.87 9.95 30.01
CA LEU A 346 -23.31 9.69 28.67
C LEU A 346 -22.57 10.94 28.16
N VAL A 347 -21.44 10.75 27.48
CA VAL A 347 -20.64 11.86 26.97
C VAL A 347 -21.37 12.53 25.78
N PRO A 348 -21.64 13.84 25.81
CA PRO A 348 -22.34 14.54 24.74
C PRO A 348 -21.41 14.77 23.53
N VAL A 349 -21.78 14.22 22.37
CA VAL A 349 -21.07 14.39 21.09
C VAL A 349 -21.93 15.26 20.17
N LYS A 350 -21.67 16.56 20.19
CA LYS A 350 -22.36 17.53 19.34
C LYS A 350 -21.86 17.41 17.89
N ILE A 351 -22.79 17.28 16.94
CA ILE A 351 -22.52 17.32 15.49
C ILE A 351 -23.32 18.48 14.89
N ASP A 352 -22.64 19.40 14.21
CA ASP A 352 -23.32 20.52 13.56
C ASP A 352 -24.07 20.04 12.31
N ASP A 353 -25.36 20.36 12.24
CA ASP A 353 -26.27 19.93 11.18
C ASP A 353 -26.94 21.15 10.52
N SER A 354 -26.47 21.48 9.31
CA SER A 354 -27.02 22.54 8.47
C SER A 354 -28.35 22.16 7.79
N SER A 355 -28.73 20.88 7.80
CA SER A 355 -29.97 20.40 7.17
C SER A 355 -31.20 20.45 8.07
N GLY A 356 -31.00 20.55 9.39
CA GLY A 356 -32.06 20.39 10.39
C GLY A 356 -32.62 18.96 10.50
N GLY A 357 -32.02 18.00 9.79
CA GLY A 357 -32.38 16.58 9.82
C GLY A 357 -32.05 15.87 11.14
N MET A 358 -31.27 16.50 12.04
CA MET A 358 -30.78 15.92 13.29
C MET A 358 -31.55 16.42 14.53
N SER A 359 -32.09 15.49 15.31
CA SER A 359 -32.64 15.76 16.65
C SER A 359 -31.55 16.19 17.66
N ARG A 360 -31.95 16.90 18.73
CA ARG A 360 -31.04 17.50 19.73
C ARG A 360 -30.10 16.45 20.36
N ALA A 361 -30.68 15.42 20.97
CA ALA A 361 -30.12 14.07 20.99
C ALA A 361 -30.86 13.27 19.89
N HIS A 362 -30.13 12.42 19.17
CA HIS A 362 -30.63 11.65 18.02
C HIS A 362 -30.45 10.14 18.27
N ALA A 363 -29.23 9.75 18.68
CA ALA A 363 -28.89 8.38 19.00
C ALA A 363 -27.95 8.33 20.21
N GLU A 364 -28.02 7.24 20.96
CA GLU A 364 -26.97 6.85 21.91
C GLU A 364 -26.08 5.78 21.25
N ILE A 365 -24.77 5.82 21.50
CA ILE A 365 -23.89 4.66 21.28
C ILE A 365 -23.42 4.17 22.64
N ARG A 366 -23.73 2.91 22.94
CA ARG A 366 -23.39 2.24 24.20
C ARG A 366 -22.41 1.11 23.96
N LEU A 367 -21.45 1.00 24.85
CA LEU A 367 -20.35 0.04 24.79
C LEU A 367 -20.66 -1.09 25.79
N VAL A 368 -21.24 -2.19 25.31
CA VAL A 368 -21.72 -3.29 26.15
C VAL A 368 -20.71 -4.43 26.08
N ASN A 369 -19.98 -4.68 27.18
CA ASN A 369 -18.80 -5.54 27.19
C ASN A 369 -17.79 -5.09 26.10
N TRP A 370 -17.63 -5.86 25.03
CA TRP A 370 -16.78 -5.57 23.87
C TRP A 370 -17.56 -5.16 22.62
N ASP A 371 -18.90 -5.09 22.69
CA ASP A 371 -19.76 -4.73 21.58
C ASP A 371 -20.06 -3.23 21.56
N ILE A 372 -19.88 -2.61 20.40
CA ILE A 372 -20.40 -1.27 20.11
C ILE A 372 -21.87 -1.43 19.70
N THR A 373 -22.78 -0.71 20.35
CA THR A 373 -24.22 -0.75 20.01
C THR A 373 -24.76 0.65 19.81
N VAL A 374 -25.59 0.84 18.77
CA VAL A 374 -26.33 2.09 18.53
C VAL A 374 -27.80 1.91 18.88
N ILE A 375 -28.39 2.94 19.51
CA ILE A 375 -29.80 3.00 19.89
C ILE A 375 -30.36 4.32 19.37
N ASP A 376 -31.42 4.27 18.56
CA ASP A 376 -32.17 5.47 18.18
C ASP A 376 -32.98 6.00 19.38
N HIS A 377 -32.81 7.28 19.72
CA HIS A 377 -33.47 7.92 20.88
C HIS A 377 -34.84 8.53 20.52
N GLY A 378 -35.60 7.86 19.64
CA GLY A 378 -36.88 8.39 19.14
C GLY A 378 -36.69 9.59 18.22
N SER A 379 -35.66 9.55 17.36
CA SER A 379 -35.31 10.69 16.52
C SER A 379 -36.37 10.98 15.45
N THR A 380 -36.50 12.25 15.07
CA THR A 380 -37.57 12.74 14.18
C THR A 380 -37.50 12.09 12.78
N ASN A 381 -36.29 11.88 12.26
CA ASN A 381 -36.07 11.27 10.94
C ASN A 381 -35.68 9.79 11.00
N GLY A 382 -35.31 9.28 12.17
CA GLY A 382 -34.85 7.91 12.38
C GLY A 382 -33.38 7.68 12.03
N THR A 383 -32.64 7.10 12.96
CA THR A 383 -31.31 6.55 12.72
C THR A 383 -31.36 5.42 11.70
N ARG A 384 -30.41 5.42 10.77
CA ARG A 384 -30.15 4.31 9.84
C ARG A 384 -28.73 3.80 10.08
N ALA A 385 -28.50 2.50 9.91
CA ALA A 385 -27.17 1.92 9.95
C ALA A 385 -26.95 0.95 8.77
N ARG A 386 -25.71 0.86 8.30
CA ARG A 386 -25.27 -0.06 7.26
C ARG A 386 -24.12 -0.90 7.82
N PRO A 387 -24.37 -2.16 8.22
CA PRO A 387 -23.31 -3.03 8.74
C PRO A 387 -22.24 -3.32 7.69
N THR A 388 -21.02 -3.60 8.14
CA THR A 388 -19.88 -3.93 7.25
C THR A 388 -20.25 -5.05 6.27
N GLY A 389 -20.09 -4.80 4.97
CA GLY A 389 -20.41 -5.75 3.89
C GLY A 389 -21.88 -5.75 3.42
N TYR A 390 -22.80 -5.07 4.10
CA TYR A 390 -24.17 -4.88 3.64
C TYR A 390 -24.24 -3.67 2.69
N ARG A 391 -25.08 -3.77 1.65
CA ARG A 391 -25.27 -2.68 0.67
C ARG A 391 -26.31 -1.66 1.11
N ASP A 392 -27.38 -2.15 1.74
CA ASP A 392 -28.59 -1.39 2.06
C ASP A 392 -28.57 -0.77 3.46
N TRP A 393 -29.32 0.32 3.62
CA TRP A 393 -29.48 1.03 4.89
C TRP A 393 -30.63 0.45 5.71
N ILE A 394 -30.32 -0.12 6.87
CA ILE A 394 -31.30 -0.65 7.82
C ILE A 394 -31.75 0.51 8.74
N ARG A 395 -33.05 0.82 8.75
CA ARG A 395 -33.62 1.79 9.70
C ARG A 395 -33.79 1.12 11.07
N LEU A 396 -33.28 1.75 12.12
CA LEU A 396 -33.40 1.26 13.49
C LEU A 396 -34.84 1.43 14.00
N GLN A 397 -35.23 0.56 14.93
CA GLN A 397 -36.45 0.77 15.72
C GLN A 397 -36.07 1.57 16.98
N PRO A 398 -36.77 2.68 17.30
CA PRO A 398 -36.51 3.48 18.50
C PRO A 398 -36.39 2.64 19.77
N GLY A 399 -35.39 2.95 20.59
CA GLY A 399 -35.10 2.25 21.84
C GLY A 399 -34.53 0.83 21.72
N LYS A 400 -34.39 0.25 20.51
CA LYS A 400 -33.75 -1.06 20.32
C LYS A 400 -32.27 -0.92 19.95
N PRO A 401 -31.35 -1.64 20.64
CA PRO A 401 -29.95 -1.65 20.28
C PRO A 401 -29.70 -2.47 19.01
N MET A 402 -28.79 -1.97 18.17
CA MET A 402 -28.21 -2.67 17.03
C MET A 402 -26.69 -2.72 17.19
N VAL A 403 -26.10 -3.90 17.09
CA VAL A 403 -24.64 -4.10 17.18
C VAL A 403 -23.96 -3.53 15.93
N LEU A 404 -22.81 -2.88 16.11
CA LEU A 404 -21.96 -2.34 15.07
C LEU A 404 -20.63 -3.08 15.02
N THR A 405 -20.09 -3.23 13.81
CA THR A 405 -18.79 -3.82 13.51
C THR A 405 -17.83 -2.75 12.99
N GLN A 406 -16.53 -3.03 12.96
CA GLN A 406 -15.56 -2.14 12.31
C GLN A 406 -15.88 -2.06 10.81
N GLY A 407 -15.95 -0.84 10.28
CA GLY A 407 -16.46 -0.52 8.94
C GLY A 407 -17.98 -0.35 8.83
N SER A 408 -18.75 -0.45 9.93
CA SER A 408 -20.18 -0.10 9.92
C SER A 408 -20.37 1.40 9.80
N GLU A 409 -21.41 1.81 9.06
CA GLU A 409 -21.82 3.21 8.95
C GLU A 409 -23.14 3.47 9.68
N ILE A 410 -23.32 4.71 10.14
CA ILE A 410 -24.51 5.23 10.82
C ILE A 410 -24.88 6.54 10.13
N MET A 411 -26.16 6.75 9.82
CA MET A 411 -26.67 7.98 9.22
C MET A 411 -27.71 8.61 10.14
N LEU A 412 -27.43 9.83 10.58
CA LEU A 412 -28.21 10.62 11.54
C LEU A 412 -28.73 11.87 10.81
N GLY A 413 -29.98 11.80 10.32
CA GLY A 413 -30.49 12.78 9.36
C GLY A 413 -29.76 12.65 8.03
N ASN A 414 -28.98 13.68 7.68
CA ASN A 414 -28.12 13.73 6.49
C ASN A 414 -26.63 13.52 6.78
N ARG A 415 -26.18 13.57 8.05
CA ARG A 415 -24.77 13.34 8.42
C ARG A 415 -24.47 11.85 8.46
N VAL A 416 -23.33 11.42 7.92
CA VAL A 416 -22.85 10.04 8.00
C VAL A 416 -21.64 9.93 8.94
N LEU A 417 -21.65 8.89 9.77
CA LEU A 417 -20.56 8.49 10.65
C LEU A 417 -20.14 7.06 10.27
N ARG A 418 -18.86 6.75 10.38
CA ARG A 418 -18.32 5.40 10.17
C ARG A 418 -17.52 4.96 11.38
N VAL A 419 -17.69 3.69 11.79
CA VAL A 419 -16.98 3.07 12.91
C VAL A 419 -15.65 2.52 12.39
N GLU A 420 -14.54 3.04 12.88
CA GLU A 420 -13.18 2.60 12.57
C GLU A 420 -12.44 2.09 13.83
N PRO A 421 -11.36 1.32 13.68
CA PRO A 421 -10.50 0.93 14.81
C PRO A 421 -9.94 2.13 15.59
N ALA A 422 -9.88 2.02 16.92
CA ALA A 422 -9.41 3.10 17.79
C ALA A 422 -7.88 3.29 17.80
N ALA A 423 -7.15 2.24 17.43
CA ALA A 423 -5.75 2.34 17.04
C ALA A 423 -5.68 2.13 15.52
N PRO A 424 -4.78 2.81 14.79
CA PRO A 424 -4.44 2.34 13.45
C PRO A 424 -4.00 0.87 13.53
N PRO A 425 -4.24 0.06 12.50
CA PRO A 425 -3.73 -1.31 12.51
C PRO A 425 -2.21 -1.27 12.79
N PRO A 426 -1.66 -2.20 13.59
CA PRO A 426 -0.23 -2.25 13.95
C PRO A 426 0.67 -2.70 12.78
N PHE A 427 0.14 -2.50 11.57
CA PHE A 427 0.60 -2.92 10.26
C PHE A 427 0.19 -1.80 9.29
N GLY A 428 0.85 -0.65 9.46
CA GLY A 428 0.98 0.42 8.47
C GLY A 428 2.45 0.63 8.15
#